data_AF-A0A1R3WZ39-F1
#
_entry.id   AF-A0A1R3WZ39-F1
#
_cell.length_a   1.000
_cell.length_b   1.000
_cell.length_c   1.000
_cell.angle_alpha   90.00
_cell.angle_beta   90.00
_cell.angle_gamma   90.00
#
_symmetry.space_group_name_H-M   'P 1'
#
loop_
_entity.id
_entity.type
_entity.pdbx_description
1 polymer ?
#
loop_
_entity_poly.entity_id
_entity_poly.type
_entity_poly.pdbx_seq_one_letter_code
_entity_poly.pdbx_strand_id
1 'polypeptide(L)'
;MTMTNPNDDMLDDLFAQARSTSPVPSDALMARVIGDADAVQPRAVATPVARPGLMMRMLDTIGGWPAVSGLAVATVAGIWVGVAPPASVQDVTAAMMGDEVSINLFATDLMIDAGAFGDG
;
A
#
# COMPACT_ATOMS: atom_id res chain seq x y z
N MET A 1 -28.20 4.71 -7.72
CA MET A 1 -28.79 5.95 -8.25
C MET A 1 -28.44 7.05 -7.29
N THR A 2 -27.32 7.73 -7.54
CA THR A 2 -26.89 8.91 -6.78
C THR A 2 -27.91 10.02 -7.05
N MET A 3 -28.57 10.54 -6.01
CA MET A 3 -29.34 11.77 -6.14
C MET A 3 -28.33 12.90 -6.32
N THR A 4 -28.05 13.28 -7.57
CA THR A 4 -27.28 14.49 -7.86
C THR A 4 -28.05 15.68 -7.30
N ASN A 5 -27.36 16.54 -6.55
CA ASN A 5 -27.97 17.72 -5.99
C ASN A 5 -28.31 18.65 -7.18
N PRO A 6 -29.51 19.26 -7.27
CA PRO A 6 -29.86 20.17 -8.37
C PRO A 6 -28.88 21.35 -8.51
N ASN A 7 -28.14 21.68 -7.45
CA ASN A 7 -27.06 22.67 -7.53
C ASN A 7 -25.83 22.17 -8.30
N ASP A 8 -25.50 20.88 -8.21
CA ASP A 8 -24.35 20.30 -8.90
C ASP A 8 -24.59 20.26 -10.41
N ASP A 9 -25.80 19.88 -10.84
CA ASP A 9 -26.18 19.89 -12.27
C ASP A 9 -26.10 21.30 -12.87
N MET A 10 -26.57 22.32 -12.12
CA MET A 10 -26.48 23.71 -12.55
C MET A 10 -25.02 24.21 -12.63
N LEU A 11 -24.16 23.79 -11.72
CA LEU A 11 -22.73 24.13 -11.76
C LEU A 11 -22.05 23.47 -12.97
N ASP A 12 -22.39 22.21 -13.27
CA ASP A 12 -21.86 21.50 -14.42
C ASP A 12 -22.24 22.17 -15.74
N ASP A 13 -23.49 22.64 -15.87
CA ASP A 13 -23.95 23.42 -17.04
C ASP A 13 -23.19 24.75 -17.18
N LEU A 14 -23.00 25.47 -16.07
CA LEU A 14 -22.22 26.73 -16.05
C LEU A 14 -20.75 26.49 -16.43
N PHE A 15 -20.15 25.40 -15.96
CA PHE A 15 -18.78 25.04 -16.33
C PHE A 15 -18.66 24.58 -17.78
N ALA A 16 -19.66 23.87 -18.31
CA ALA A 16 -19.73 23.50 -19.72
C ALA A 16 -19.80 24.75 -20.62
N GLN A 17 -20.63 25.72 -20.23
CA GLN A 17 -20.70 27.01 -20.93
C GLN A 17 -19.38 27.79 -20.84
N ALA A 18 -18.76 27.86 -19.67
CA ALA A 18 -17.48 28.53 -19.49
C ALA A 18 -16.36 27.90 -20.36
N ARG A 19 -16.29 26.56 -20.47
CA ARG A 19 -15.31 25.88 -21.34
C ARG A 19 -15.50 26.20 -22.82
N SER A 20 -16.73 26.43 -23.27
CA SER A 20 -17.03 26.80 -24.67
C SER A 20 -16.53 28.21 -25.01
N THR A 21 -16.36 29.06 -24.01
CA THR A 21 -15.80 30.40 -24.15
C THR A 21 -14.34 30.34 -23.71
N SER A 22 -13.42 30.19 -24.67
CA SER A 22 -11.98 30.20 -24.39
C SER A 22 -11.41 31.60 -24.68
N PRO A 23 -11.48 32.57 -23.75
CA PRO A 23 -10.90 33.89 -23.96
C PRO A 23 -9.39 33.76 -24.07
N VAL A 24 -8.83 34.27 -25.16
CA VAL A 24 -7.37 34.34 -25.34
C VAL A 24 -6.83 35.47 -24.47
N PRO A 25 -5.89 35.20 -23.54
CA PRO A 25 -5.27 36.26 -22.75
C PRO A 25 -4.51 37.23 -23.65
N SER A 26 -4.44 38.50 -23.26
CA SER A 26 -3.71 39.50 -24.05
C SER A 26 -2.20 39.24 -24.00
N ASP A 27 -1.50 39.58 -25.09
CA ASP A 27 -0.04 39.43 -25.17
C ASP A 27 0.68 40.19 -24.05
N ALA A 28 0.15 41.35 -23.66
CA ALA A 28 0.68 42.15 -22.56
C ALA A 28 0.56 41.45 -21.20
N LEU A 29 -0.52 40.70 -20.97
CA LEU A 29 -0.69 39.89 -19.77
C LEU A 29 0.29 38.71 -19.79
N MET A 30 0.39 38.00 -20.92
CA MET A 30 1.31 36.88 -21.08
C MET A 30 2.78 37.29 -20.86
N ALA A 31 3.18 38.44 -21.39
CA ALA A 31 4.53 38.98 -21.17
C ALA A 31 4.84 39.25 -19.69
N ARG A 32 3.86 39.75 -18.93
CA ARG A 32 3.99 39.96 -17.47
C ARG A 32 4.08 38.64 -16.71
N VAL A 33 3.21 37.68 -17.04
CA VAL A 33 3.22 36.35 -16.42
C VAL A 33 4.57 35.66 -16.59
N ILE A 34 5.15 35.73 -17.79
CA ILE A 34 6.47 35.15 -18.07
C ILE A 34 7.55 35.88 -17.26
N GLY A 35 7.52 37.21 -17.22
CA GLY A 35 8.48 37.99 -16.43
C GLY A 35 8.41 37.69 -14.93
N ASP A 36 7.20 37.55 -14.38
CA ASP A 36 7.00 37.17 -12.98
C ASP A 36 7.47 35.73 -12.71
N ALA A 37 7.20 34.81 -13.64
CA ALA A 37 7.67 33.44 -13.55
C ALA A 37 9.20 33.38 -13.53
N ASP A 38 9.90 34.15 -14.37
CA ASP A 38 11.36 34.23 -14.37
C ASP A 38 11.90 34.84 -13.06
N ALA A 39 11.18 35.78 -12.45
CA ALA A 39 11.59 36.40 -11.18
C ALA A 39 11.44 35.46 -9.98
N VAL A 40 10.42 34.58 -9.99
CA VAL A 40 10.13 33.63 -8.90
C VAL A 40 10.76 32.26 -9.13
N GLN A 41 11.16 31.95 -10.36
CA GLN A 41 11.81 30.68 -10.69
C GLN A 41 13.03 30.50 -9.78
N PRO A 42 13.07 29.42 -8.97
CA PRO A 42 14.23 29.15 -8.16
C PRO A 42 15.40 28.97 -9.12
N ARG A 43 16.36 29.88 -9.05
CA ARG A 43 17.62 29.74 -9.78
C ARG A 43 18.19 28.40 -9.35
N ALA A 44 18.39 27.48 -10.29
CA ALA A 44 18.97 26.18 -10.02
C ALA A 44 20.38 26.40 -9.43
N VAL A 45 20.45 26.50 -8.11
CA VAL A 45 21.70 26.40 -7.38
C VAL A 45 22.08 24.95 -7.56
N ALA A 46 23.19 24.69 -8.24
CA ALA A 46 23.74 23.35 -8.37
C ALA A 46 24.10 22.87 -6.95
N THR A 47 23.13 22.28 -6.25
CA THR A 47 23.39 21.51 -5.06
C THR A 47 24.07 20.23 -5.54
N PRO A 48 25.20 19.83 -4.91
CA PRO A 48 25.81 18.56 -5.25
C PRO A 48 24.79 17.48 -4.95
N VAL A 49 24.20 16.90 -6.00
CA VAL A 49 23.28 15.78 -5.88
C VAL A 49 24.13 14.62 -5.34
N ALA A 50 23.88 14.25 -4.08
CA ALA A 50 24.52 13.09 -3.48
C ALA A 50 24.23 11.90 -4.40
N ARG A 51 25.30 11.24 -4.88
CA ARG A 51 25.13 10.09 -5.76
C ARG A 51 24.37 9.03 -4.97
N PRO A 52 23.21 8.57 -5.46
CA PRO A 52 22.47 7.51 -4.78
C PRO A 52 23.38 6.29 -4.66
N GLY A 53 23.41 5.71 -3.45
CA GLY A 53 24.15 4.48 -3.17
C GLY A 53 23.69 3.33 -4.07
N LEU A 54 24.51 2.28 -4.20
CA LEU A 54 24.26 1.17 -5.12
C LEU A 54 22.88 0.52 -4.90
N MET A 55 22.44 0.36 -3.66
CA MET A 55 21.09 -0.16 -3.36
C MET A 55 19.97 0.76 -3.79
N MET A 56 20.12 2.08 -3.63
CA MET A 56 19.11 3.03 -4.08
C MET A 56 18.96 2.98 -5.60
N ARG A 57 20.06 2.77 -6.33
CA ARG A 57 20.04 2.59 -7.79
C ARG A 57 19.35 1.28 -8.20
N MET A 58 19.60 0.18 -7.48
CA MET A 58 18.89 -1.09 -7.72
C MET A 58 17.39 -0.95 -7.47
N LEU A 59 17.00 -0.29 -6.39
CA LEU A 59 15.59 -0.01 -6.12
C LEU A 59 14.98 0.86 -7.22
N ASP A 60 15.68 1.91 -7.66
CA ASP A 60 15.23 2.78 -8.75
C ASP A 60 14.99 1.99 -10.06
N THR A 61 15.85 1.02 -10.37
CA THR A 61 15.67 0.16 -11.56
C THR A 61 14.48 -0.80 -11.47
N ILE A 62 14.06 -1.16 -10.26
CA ILE A 62 12.96 -2.12 -10.02
C ILE A 62 11.62 -1.39 -9.80
N GLY A 63 11.63 -0.05 -9.71
CA GLY A 63 10.41 0.77 -9.56
C GLY A 63 10.43 1.73 -8.37
N GLY A 64 11.58 1.93 -7.72
CA GLY A 64 11.80 2.91 -6.68
C GLY A 64 11.02 2.64 -5.38
N TRP A 65 10.51 3.70 -4.78
CA TRP A 65 9.72 3.64 -3.54
C TRP A 65 8.46 2.74 -3.62
N PRO A 66 7.71 2.72 -4.74
CA PRO A 66 6.64 1.74 -4.95
C PRO A 66 7.08 0.28 -4.74
N ALA A 67 8.24 -0.13 -5.28
CA ALA A 67 8.75 -1.49 -5.12
C ALA A 67 9.04 -1.81 -3.65
N VAL A 68 9.61 -0.87 -2.89
CA VAL A 68 9.88 -1.02 -1.45
C VAL A 68 8.57 -1.19 -0.67
N SER A 69 7.56 -0.38 -0.96
CA SER A 69 6.26 -0.49 -0.30
C SER A 69 5.58 -1.83 -0.57
N GLY A 70 5.66 -2.35 -1.80
CA GLY A 70 5.13 -3.66 -2.15
C GLY A 70 5.83 -4.78 -1.41
N LEU A 71 7.16 -4.72 -1.30
CA LEU A 71 7.95 -5.69 -0.55
C LEU A 71 7.60 -5.68 0.95
N ALA A 72 7.41 -4.50 1.54
CA ALA A 72 6.99 -4.37 2.93
C ALA A 72 5.59 -4.95 3.19
N VAL A 73 4.65 -4.73 2.25
CA VAL A 73 3.31 -5.32 2.35
C VAL A 73 3.38 -6.85 2.18
N ALA A 74 4.21 -7.34 1.27
CA ALA A 74 4.40 -8.77 1.05
C ALA A 74 4.99 -9.48 2.28
N THR A 75 5.94 -8.86 3.00
CA THR A 75 6.45 -9.43 4.26
C THR A 75 5.41 -9.44 5.36
N VAL A 76 4.62 -8.38 5.51
CA VAL A 76 3.50 -8.35 6.48
C VAL A 76 2.46 -9.42 6.14
N ALA A 77 2.11 -9.57 4.85
CA ALA A 77 1.20 -10.60 4.40
C ALA A 77 1.76 -12.01 4.64
N GLY A 78 3.05 -12.22 4.40
CA GLY A 78 3.72 -13.49 4.70
C GLY A 78 3.68 -13.84 6.19
N ILE A 79 3.92 -12.87 7.08
CA ILE A 79 3.81 -13.06 8.53
C ILE A 79 2.36 -13.41 8.91
N TRP A 80 1.38 -12.69 8.36
CA TRP A 80 -0.04 -12.95 8.62
C TRP A 80 -0.43 -14.39 8.22
N VAL A 81 -0.05 -14.81 7.02
CA VAL A 81 -0.33 -16.18 6.51
C VAL A 81 0.41 -17.24 7.32
N GLY A 82 1.63 -16.97 7.78
CA GLY A 82 2.39 -17.91 8.61
C GLY A 82 1.78 -18.12 10.01
N VAL A 83 1.25 -17.05 10.62
CA VAL A 83 0.61 -17.13 11.94
C VAL A 83 -0.77 -17.78 11.86
N ALA A 84 -1.54 -17.49 10.81
CA ALA A 84 -2.87 -18.05 10.60
C ALA A 84 -2.97 -18.67 9.19
N PRO A 85 -2.43 -19.90 9.00
CA PRO A 85 -2.47 -20.56 7.71
C PRO A 85 -3.92 -20.81 7.28
N PRO A 86 -4.34 -20.38 6.08
CA PRO A 86 -5.67 -20.70 5.56
C PRO A 86 -5.80 -22.21 5.30
N ALA A 87 -7.01 -22.77 5.40
CA ALA A 87 -7.27 -24.21 5.30
C ALA A 87 -6.62 -24.87 4.06
N SER A 88 -6.66 -24.21 2.91
CA SER A 88 -6.04 -24.70 1.66
C SER A 88 -4.53 -24.89 1.76
N VAL A 89 -3.83 -24.09 2.57
CA VAL A 89 -2.37 -24.25 2.80
C VAL A 89 -2.11 -25.42 3.74
N GLN A 90 -3.00 -25.64 4.74
CA GLN A 90 -2.92 -26.78 5.65
C GLN A 90 -3.11 -28.10 4.88
N ASP A 91 -4.12 -28.17 3.99
CA ASP A 91 -4.40 -29.34 3.16
C ASP A 91 -3.22 -29.73 2.26
N VAL A 92 -2.61 -28.74 1.59
CA VAL A 92 -1.43 -28.96 0.74
C VAL A 92 -0.23 -29.40 1.56
N THR A 93 -0.04 -28.81 2.74
CA THR A 93 1.06 -29.18 3.64
C THR A 93 0.89 -30.61 4.15
N ALA A 94 -0.32 -30.99 4.58
CA ALA A 94 -0.64 -32.36 4.99
C ALA A 94 -0.45 -33.36 3.85
N ALA A 95 -0.78 -33.00 2.62
CA ALA A 95 -0.56 -33.85 1.45
C ALA A 95 0.93 -34.06 1.11
N MET A 96 1.80 -33.08 1.38
CA MET A 96 3.23 -33.15 1.06
C MET A 96 4.11 -33.64 2.21
N MET A 97 3.80 -33.27 3.45
CA MET A 97 4.61 -33.57 4.64
C MET A 97 3.98 -34.62 5.56
N GLY A 98 2.73 -34.99 5.33
CA GLY A 98 1.94 -35.84 6.23
C GLY A 98 1.13 -35.03 7.24
N ASP A 99 0.11 -35.67 7.81
CA ASP A 99 -0.80 -35.03 8.77
C ASP A 99 -0.11 -34.81 10.13
N GLU A 100 -0.32 -33.65 10.73
CA GLU A 100 0.27 -33.35 12.05
C GLU A 100 -0.59 -33.98 13.16
N VAL A 101 -0.18 -35.17 13.61
CA VAL A 101 -0.78 -35.80 14.78
C VAL A 101 -0.16 -35.21 16.05
N SER A 102 -0.80 -34.19 16.61
CA SER A 102 -0.41 -33.64 17.91
C SER A 102 -0.94 -34.55 19.04
N ILE A 103 -0.03 -35.18 19.78
CA ILE A 103 -0.36 -35.94 21.00
C ILE A 103 -0.22 -34.99 22.18
N ASN A 104 -1.35 -34.61 22.78
CA ASN A 104 -1.35 -33.76 23.96
C ASN A 104 -1.04 -34.61 25.21
N LEU A 105 0.22 -34.61 25.65
CA LEU A 105 0.72 -35.42 26.77
C LEU A 105 0.23 -34.95 28.15
N PHE A 106 -0.40 -33.78 28.22
CA PHE A 106 -0.96 -33.20 29.43
C PHE A 106 -2.49 -33.13 29.41
N ALA A 107 -3.15 -33.85 28.50
CA ALA A 107 -4.60 -33.98 28.54
C ALA A 107 -5.02 -34.49 29.93
N THR A 108 -6.01 -33.80 30.52
CA THR A 108 -6.57 -34.02 31.86
C THR A 108 -6.90 -35.49 32.16
N ASP A 109 -7.09 -36.32 31.12
CA ASP A 109 -7.34 -37.76 31.22
C ASP A 109 -6.22 -38.55 31.92
N LEU A 110 -4.94 -38.18 31.78
CA LEU A 110 -3.82 -38.92 32.42
C LEU A 110 -3.58 -38.50 33.88
N MET A 111 -4.11 -37.35 34.31
CA MET A 111 -3.98 -36.87 35.68
C MET A 111 -4.96 -37.55 36.64
N ILE A 112 -6.01 -38.20 36.11
CA ILE A 112 -7.03 -38.90 36.91
C ILE A 112 -6.67 -40.35 37.23
N ASP A 113 -5.76 -41.00 36.47
CA ASP A 113 -5.32 -42.37 36.78
C ASP A 113 -4.23 -42.43 37.88
N ALA A 114 -3.52 -41.33 38.11
CA ALA A 114 -2.59 -41.22 39.24
C ALA A 114 -3.29 -41.20 40.62
N GLY A 115 -4.61 -41.00 40.66
CA GLY A 115 -5.42 -41.06 41.89
C GLY A 115 -5.81 -42.47 42.31
N ALA A 116 -5.63 -43.49 41.46
CA ALA A 116 -6.02 -44.87 41.74
C ALA A 116 -5.00 -45.65 42.60
N PHE A 117 -3.83 -45.06 42.88
CA PHE A 117 -2.79 -45.67 43.73
C PHE A 117 -2.83 -45.19 45.19
N GLY A 118 -3.89 -44.45 45.57
CA GLY A 118 -4.02 -43.82 46.89
C GLY A 118 -4.87 -44.56 47.92
N ASP A 119 -5.32 -45.78 47.65
CA ASP A 119 -6.05 -46.59 48.64
C ASP A 119 -5.20 -47.80 49.04
N GLY A 120 -4.47 -47.63 50.15
CA GLY A 120 -3.84 -48.69 50.93
C GLY A 120 -4.51 -48.78 52.29
#